data_AF-A0A6G7Y7N7-F1
#
_entry.id   AF-A0A6G7Y7N7-F1
#
_cell.length_a   1.000
_cell.length_b   1.000
_cell.length_c   1.000
_cell.angle_alpha   90.00
_cell.angle_beta   90.00
_cell.angle_gamma   90.00
#
_symmetry.space_group_name_H-M   'P 1'
#
loop_
_entity.id
_entity.type
_entity.pdbx_description
1 polymer ?
#
loop_
_entity_poly.entity_id
_entity_poly.type
_entity_poly.pdbx_seq_one_letter_code
_entity_poly.pdbx_strand_id
1 'polypeptide(L)' 'MFTRRIGYQDLPGPVHAWVESALGGAVVEHLPQTGGFSPGAAERLRLADGRRAFCKAVHPSQNEVRRRSTAPRRG' A
#
# COMPACT_ATOMS: atom_id res chain seq x y z
N MET A 1 13.03 17.13 11.52
CA MET A 1 13.51 16.69 10.19
C MET A 1 12.37 15.93 9.53
N PHE A 2 11.58 16.58 8.68
CA PHE A 2 10.41 15.94 8.07
C PHE A 2 10.87 15.08 6.91
N THR A 3 10.68 13.77 7.03
CA THR A 3 10.99 12.80 5.98
C THR A 3 10.18 13.12 4.72
N ARG A 4 10.86 13.17 3.56
CA ARG A 4 10.19 13.30 2.27
C ARG A 4 9.33 12.06 2.06
N ARG A 5 8.02 12.25 1.92
CA ARG A 5 7.07 11.16 1.70
C ARG A 5 7.30 10.60 0.29
N ILE A 6 7.62 9.31 0.21
CA ILE A 6 7.71 8.58 -1.06
C ILE A 6 6.32 8.03 -1.43
N GLY A 7 6.02 7.94 -2.71
CA GLY A 7 4.80 7.33 -3.21
C GLY A 7 4.95 5.85 -3.51
N TYR A 8 3.84 5.21 -3.93
CA TYR A 8 3.81 3.82 -4.35
C TYR A 8 4.77 3.59 -5.52
N GLN A 9 4.85 4.52 -6.49
CA GLN A 9 5.78 4.41 -7.61
C GLN A 9 7.27 4.42 -7.22
N ASP A 10 7.60 4.94 -6.04
CA ASP A 10 8.96 5.07 -5.54
C ASP A 10 9.38 3.84 -4.71
N LEU A 11 8.49 2.85 -4.53
CA LEU A 11 8.80 1.66 -3.77
C LEU A 11 9.71 0.71 -4.58
N PRO A 12 10.58 -0.08 -3.92
CA PRO A 12 11.37 -1.08 -4.61
C PRO A 12 10.50 -2.10 -5.35
N GLY A 13 10.92 -2.52 -6.54
CA GLY A 13 10.20 -3.53 -7.35
C GLY A 13 9.74 -4.79 -6.58
N PRO A 14 10.53 -5.36 -5.66
CA PRO A 14 10.06 -6.48 -4.82
C PRO A 14 8.82 -6.17 -3.97
N VAL A 15 8.67 -4.92 -3.53
CA VAL A 15 7.48 -4.47 -2.77
C VAL A 15 6.26 -4.40 -3.69
N HIS A 16 6.42 -3.92 -4.94
CA HIS A 16 5.33 -3.93 -5.93
C HIS A 16 4.84 -5.37 -6.18
N ALA A 17 5.77 -6.28 -6.46
CA ALA A 17 5.44 -7.69 -6.72
C ALA A 17 4.74 -8.35 -5.53
N TRP A 18 5.20 -8.06 -4.30
CA TRP A 18 4.56 -8.55 -3.09
C TRP A 18 3.12 -8.01 -2.92
N VAL A 19 2.90 -6.71 -3.17
CA VAL A 19 1.56 -6.10 -3.09
C VAL A 19 0.62 -6.74 -4.12
N GLU A 20 1.04 -6.86 -5.38
CA GLU A 20 0.20 -7.45 -6.44
C GLU A 20 -0.12 -8.92 -6.17
N SER A 21 0.85 -9.69 -5.68
CA SER A 21 0.64 -11.08 -5.27
C SER A 21 -0.34 -11.17 -4.10
N ALA A 22 -0.19 -10.32 -3.07
CA ALA A 22 -1.09 -10.29 -1.92
C ALA A 22 -2.52 -9.87 -2.29
N LEU A 23 -2.68 -9.01 -3.29
CA LEU A 23 -3.98 -8.55 -3.79
C LEU A 23 -4.58 -9.48 -4.86
N GLY A 24 -3.76 -10.32 -5.48
CA GLY A 24 -4.14 -11.22 -6.57
C GLY A 24 -4.47 -10.47 -7.86
N GLY A 25 -3.72 -9.42 -8.18
CA GLY A 25 -3.93 -8.63 -9.40
C GLY A 25 -2.96 -7.46 -9.56
N ALA A 26 -2.79 -7.00 -10.80
CA ALA A 26 -1.91 -5.89 -11.14
C ALA A 26 -2.49 -4.55 -10.67
N VAL A 27 -1.65 -3.69 -10.10
CA VAL A 27 -2.02 -2.33 -9.70
C VAL A 27 -1.89 -1.42 -10.91
N VAL A 28 -3.00 -0.79 -11.33
CA VAL A 28 -3.04 0.05 -12.54
C VAL A 28 -3.15 1.54 -12.22
N GLU A 29 -3.55 1.90 -11.00
CA GLU A 29 -3.52 3.28 -10.51
C GLU A 29 -3.16 3.32 -9.03
N HIS A 30 -2.50 4.40 -8.63
CA HIS A 30 -2.18 4.72 -7.26
C HIS A 30 -2.47 6.22 -7.02
N LEU A 31 -3.15 6.53 -5.92
CA LEU A 31 -3.50 7.88 -5.53
C LEU A 31 -3.01 8.14 -4.10
N PRO A 32 -2.22 9.20 -3.88
CA PRO A 32 -1.80 9.60 -2.55
C PRO A 32 -3.00 9.86 -1.63
N GLN A 33 -3.01 9.26 -0.45
CA GLN A 33 -3.91 9.67 0.61
C GLN A 33 -3.28 10.84 1.36
N THR A 34 -3.85 12.03 1.17
CA THR A 34 -3.51 13.22 1.97
C THR A 34 -4.14 13.10 3.36
N GLY A 35 -3.35 13.42 4.40
CA GLY A 35 -3.72 13.23 5.82
C GLY A 35 -3.10 11.98 6.49
N GLY A 36 -3.01 12.01 7.83
CA GLY A 36 -2.41 10.97 8.65
C GLY A 36 -0.91 11.18 8.94
N PHE A 37 -0.40 10.52 9.99
CA PHE A 37 0.97 10.72 10.52
C PHE A 37 2.00 9.71 9.98
N SER A 38 1.72 9.02 8.88
CA SER A 38 2.61 7.96 8.40
C SER A 38 3.79 8.55 7.60
N PRO A 39 5.05 8.28 8.00
CA PRO A 39 6.25 8.83 7.37
C PRO A 39 6.58 8.27 5.98
N GLY A 40 5.82 7.28 5.49
CA GLY A 40 6.01 6.63 4.20
C GLY A 40 4.78 6.68 3.29
N ALA A 41 4.77 5.84 2.24
CA ALA A 41 3.67 5.76 1.29
C ALA A 41 2.37 5.39 2.02
N ALA A 42 1.29 6.13 1.76
CA ALA A 42 -0.06 5.72 2.13
C ALA A 42 -0.98 6.09 0.98
N GLU A 43 -1.41 5.08 0.23
CA GLU A 43 -2.04 5.26 -1.08
C GLU A 43 -3.25 4.36 -1.27
N ARG A 44 -4.20 4.84 -2.06
CA ARG A 44 -5.33 4.08 -2.57
C ARG A 44 -4.92 3.48 -3.90
N LEU A 45 -5.02 2.16 -4.01
CA LEU A 45 -4.65 1.42 -5.21
C LEU A 45 -5.92 0.97 -5.96
N ARG A 46 -5.88 0.98 -7.28
CA ARG A 46 -6.86 0.32 -8.15
C ARG A 46 -6.20 -0.84 -8.87
N LEU A 47 -6.84 -2.00 -8.84
CA LEU A 47 -6.42 -3.18 -9.60
C LEU A 47 -6.99 -3.17 -11.01
N ALA A 48 -6.37 -3.92 -11.92
CA ALA A 48 -6.84 -4.11 -13.29
C ALA A 48 -8.28 -4.66 -13.38
N ASP A 49 -8.71 -5.44 -12.37
CA ASP A 49 -10.07 -5.99 -12.26
C ASP A 49 -11.09 -5.03 -11.62
N GLY A 50 -10.70 -3.78 -11.35
CA GLY A 50 -11.54 -2.74 -10.76
C GLY A 50 -11.63 -2.79 -9.23
N ARG A 51 -11.07 -3.80 -8.55
CA ARG A 51 -10.99 -3.81 -7.08
C ARG A 51 -10.10 -2.68 -6.57
N ARG A 52 -10.34 -2.28 -5.31
CA ARG A 52 -9.62 -1.20 -4.63
C ARG A 52 -8.97 -1.69 -3.36
N ALA A 53 -7.74 -1.24 -3.09
CA ALA A 53 -6.99 -1.55 -1.88
C ALA A 53 -6.39 -0.29 -1.27
N PHE A 54 -6.03 -0.36 0.02
CA PHE A 54 -5.26 0.68 0.69
C PHE A 54 -3.89 0.11 1.06
N CYS A 55 -2.82 0.74 0.58
CA CYS A 55 -1.45 0.36 0.85
C CYS A 55 -0.82 1.38 1.78
N LYS A 56 -0.12 0.90 2.80
CA LYS A 56 0.79 1.70 3.62
C LYS A 56 2.14 1.01 3.65
N ALA A 57 3.19 1.73 3.27
CA ALA A 57 4.57 1.26 3.33
C ALA A 57 5.39 2.24 4.17
N VAL A 58 6.12 1.72 5.15
CA VAL A 58 6.99 2.49 6.05
C VAL A 58 8.30 1.72 6.24
N HIS A 59 9.34 2.40 6.73
CA HIS A 59 10.60 1.74 7.05
C HIS A 59 10.38 0.59 8.05
N PRO A 60 11.10 -0.55 7.94
CA PRO A 60 10.91 -1.70 8.83
C PRO A 60 10.97 -1.37 10.33
N SER A 61 11.80 -0.41 10.74
CA SER A 61 11.88 0.04 12.15
C SER A 61 10.58 0.68 12.68
N GLN A 62 9.62 0.97 11.82
CA GLN A 62 8.31 1.56 12.13
C GLN A 62 7.14 0.65 11.74
N ASN A 63 7.41 -0.59 11.32
CA ASN A 63 6.41 -1.58 10.92
C ASN A 63 6.34 -2.71 11.95
N GLU A 64 5.50 -2.57 12.98
CA GLU A 64 5.15 -3.71 13.84
C GLU A 64 4.45 -4.78 13.00
N VAL A 65 5.00 -5.99 12.97
CA VAL A 65 4.50 -7.06 12.12
C VAL A 65 3.17 -7.57 12.66
N ARG A 66 2.06 -7.06 12.13
CA ARG A 66 0.73 -7.60 12.40
C ARG A 66 0.12 -8.13 11.09
N ARG A 67 0.07 -9.45 10.96
CA ARG A 67 -0.69 -10.14 9.90
C ARG A 67 -2.16 -9.72 10.03
N ARG A 68 -2.72 -9.04 9.02
CA ARG A 68 -4.17 -8.76 9.00
C ARG A 68 -4.91 -9.86 8.24
N SER A 69 -6.01 -10.27 8.86
CA SER A 69 -6.98 -11.27 8.44
C SER A 69 -7.64 -10.96 7.10
N THR A 70 -7.73 -11.99 6.26
CA THR A 70 -8.64 -12.08 5.12
C THR A 70 -10.07 -12.19 5.63
N ALA A 71 -10.69 -11.09 6.02
CA ALA A 71 -12.13 -11.06 6.22
C ALA A 71 -12.80 -10.77 4.86
N PRO A 72 -13.74 -11.62 4.39
CA PRO A 72 -14.57 -11.26 3.25
C PRO A 72 -15.42 -10.05 3.64
N ARG A 73 -15.41 -8.99 2.82
CA ARG A 73 -16.38 -7.90 2.99
C ARG A 73 -17.76 -8.46 2.65
N ARG A 74 -18.64 -8.56 3.66
CA ARG A 74 -20.07 -8.81 3.45
C ARG A 74 -20.72 -7.61 2.76
N GLY A 75 -21.67 -7.92 1.87
CA GLY A 75 -22.87 -7.14 1.56
C GLY A 75 -22.65 -5.91 0.71
#